data_AF-A0A840VGW1-F1
#
_entry.id   AF-A0A840VGW1-F1
#
_cell.length_a   1.000
_cell.length_b   1.000
_cell.length_c   1.000
_cell.angle_alpha   90.00
_cell.angle_beta   90.00
_cell.angle_gamma   90.00
#
_symmetry.space_group_name_H-M   'P 1'
#
loop_
_entity.id
_entity.type
_entity.pdbx_description
1 polymer ?
#
loop_
_entity_poly.entity_id
_entity_poly.type
_entity_poly.pdbx_seq_one_letter_code
_entity_poly.pdbx_strand_id
1 'polypeptide(L)'
;MDQALHRLTAGETIRRLAFGLYDYPKSHPKLGLLSPKPDDIARAISEKDDSRLQPSGAYSVNLLGLSQQVPAKIVYLTDGAEKSVEVGNQRIQLRRTTPKNMATAGRPSGLVIQAFRYLGKEGVTDAHLDTLKQVLLDSDRERLWKDRVHAPAWMHPLFEKLRPPTPT
;
A
#
# COMPACT_ATOMS: atom_id res chain seq x y z
N MET A 1 19.60 -16.54 -22.80
CA MET A 1 18.71 -16.82 -21.65
C MET A 1 19.57 -17.12 -20.45
N ASP A 2 19.24 -16.57 -19.29
CA ASP A 2 20.06 -16.63 -18.08
C ASP A 2 20.02 -18.04 -17.46
N GLN A 3 21.03 -18.88 -17.76
CA GLN A 3 21.05 -20.31 -17.40
C GLN A 3 20.99 -20.56 -15.88
N ALA A 4 21.44 -19.61 -15.06
CA ALA A 4 21.37 -19.72 -13.61
C ALA A 4 19.93 -19.64 -13.10
N LEU A 5 19.16 -18.63 -13.53
CA LEU A 5 17.76 -18.46 -13.13
C LEU A 5 16.88 -19.61 -13.66
N HIS A 6 17.17 -20.11 -14.86
CA HIS A 6 16.45 -21.27 -15.39
C HIS A 6 16.67 -22.51 -14.52
N ARG A 7 17.91 -22.80 -14.09
CA ARG A 7 18.20 -23.95 -13.21
C ARG A 7 17.51 -23.83 -11.86
N LEU A 8 17.54 -22.64 -11.25
CA LEU A 8 16.87 -22.39 -9.97
C LEU A 8 15.35 -22.52 -10.08
N THR A 9 14.77 -22.10 -11.21
CA THR A 9 13.33 -22.25 -11.45
C THR A 9 12.95 -23.72 -11.68
N ALA A 10 13.77 -24.46 -12.44
CA ALA A 10 13.55 -25.89 -12.69
C ALA A 10 13.71 -26.73 -11.41
N GLY A 11 14.57 -26.31 -10.48
CA GLY A 11 14.72 -26.90 -9.16
C GLY A 11 13.74 -26.37 -8.11
N GLU A 12 12.67 -25.65 -8.51
CA GLU A 12 11.63 -25.07 -7.64
C GLU A 12 12.13 -24.17 -6.50
N THR A 13 13.41 -23.78 -6.52
CA THR A 13 14.03 -22.92 -5.51
C THR A 13 13.54 -21.49 -5.63
N ILE A 14 13.30 -21.02 -6.85
CA ILE A 14 12.67 -19.75 -7.14
C ILE A 14 11.45 -19.97 -8.02
N ARG A 15 10.43 -19.14 -7.85
CA ARG A 15 9.26 -19.13 -8.73
C ARG A 15 9.26 -17.84 -9.55
N ARG A 16 9.07 -17.97 -10.86
CA ARG A 16 8.95 -16.83 -11.76
C ARG A 16 7.55 -16.25 -11.66
N LEU A 17 7.44 -14.98 -11.27
CA LEU A 17 6.17 -14.26 -11.16
C LEU A 17 5.84 -13.49 -12.44
N ALA A 18 6.85 -12.88 -13.07
CA ALA A 18 6.73 -12.20 -14.35
C ALA A 18 8.09 -12.13 -15.06
N PHE A 19 8.17 -11.44 -16.20
CA PHE A 19 9.45 -11.23 -16.87
C PHE A 19 10.42 -10.43 -15.97
N GLY A 20 11.52 -11.07 -15.56
CA GLY A 20 12.52 -10.45 -14.67
C GLY A 20 12.12 -10.35 -13.20
N LEU A 21 10.97 -10.91 -12.79
CA LEU A 21 10.49 -10.90 -11.41
C LEU A 21 10.37 -12.33 -10.88
N TYR A 22 11.01 -12.60 -9.75
CA TYR A 22 11.08 -13.92 -9.11
C TYR A 22 10.85 -13.76 -7.60
N ASP A 23 10.27 -14.79 -6.97
CA ASP A 23 10.20 -14.91 -5.52
C ASP A 23 10.81 -16.23 -5.03
N TYR A 24 11.17 -16.25 -3.75
CA TYR A 24 11.41 -17.50 -3.01
C TYR A 24 10.07 -17.97 -2.44
N PRO A 25 9.46 -19.02 -3.01
CA PRO A 25 8.13 -19.45 -2.61
C PRO A 25 8.13 -19.91 -1.14
N LYS A 26 7.17 -19.40 -0.37
CA LYS A 26 6.96 -19.81 1.02
C LYS A 26 5.86 -20.86 1.05
N SER A 27 6.05 -21.91 1.84
CA SER A 27 5.03 -22.95 2.03
C SER A 27 4.48 -22.91 3.45
N HIS A 28 3.18 -23.18 3.58
CA HIS A 28 2.51 -23.36 4.86
C HIS A 28 1.97 -24.80 4.97
N PRO A 29 2.13 -25.50 6.11
CA PRO A 29 1.80 -26.91 6.25
C PRO A 29 0.38 -27.31 5.82
N LYS A 30 -0.59 -26.39 5.95
CA LYS A 30 -2.00 -26.62 5.57
C LYS A 30 -2.43 -25.97 4.26
N LEU A 31 -1.75 -24.90 3.83
CA LEU A 31 -2.18 -24.10 2.67
C LEU A 31 -1.33 -24.35 1.43
N GLY A 32 -0.22 -25.10 1.57
CA GLY A 32 0.74 -25.30 0.52
C GLY A 32 1.49 -24.01 0.19
N LEU A 33 1.77 -23.80 -1.09
CA LEU A 33 2.50 -22.63 -1.58
C LEU A 33 1.70 -21.36 -1.38
N LEU A 34 2.29 -20.40 -0.67
CA LEU A 34 1.70 -19.11 -0.40
C LEU A 34 1.87 -18.18 -1.61
N SER A 35 0.87 -17.33 -1.83
CA SER A 35 0.98 -16.20 -2.73
C SER A 35 2.01 -15.20 -2.19
N PRO A 36 2.82 -14.58 -3.06
CA PRO A 36 3.75 -13.55 -2.62
C PRO A 36 2.99 -12.32 -2.12
N LYS A 37 3.58 -11.58 -1.18
CA LYS A 37 2.95 -10.37 -0.66
C LYS A 37 2.98 -9.28 -1.74
N PRO A 38 1.87 -8.56 -1.97
CA PRO A 38 1.83 -7.46 -2.93
C PRO A 38 2.88 -6.37 -2.68
N ASP A 39 3.17 -6.06 -1.42
CA ASP A 39 4.19 -5.08 -1.01
C ASP A 39 5.60 -5.50 -1.43
N ASP A 40 5.92 -6.79 -1.32
CA ASP A 40 7.23 -7.33 -1.69
C ASP A 40 7.41 -7.23 -3.21
N ILE A 41 6.36 -7.57 -3.97
CA ILE A 41 6.35 -7.44 -5.43
C ILE A 41 6.47 -5.97 -5.85
N ALA A 42 5.66 -5.09 -5.27
CA ALA A 42 5.68 -3.67 -5.62
C ALA A 42 7.06 -3.04 -5.34
N ARG A 43 7.67 -3.38 -4.21
CA ARG A 43 9.02 -2.94 -3.84
C ARG A 43 10.09 -3.45 -4.80
N ALA A 44 10.06 -4.73 -5.15
CA ALA A 44 10.98 -5.29 -6.14
C ALA A 44 10.87 -4.59 -7.51
N ILE A 45 9.67 -4.14 -7.88
CA ILE A 45 9.44 -3.38 -9.12
C ILE A 45 10.00 -1.95 -9.01
N SER A 46 9.89 -1.32 -7.84
CA SER A 46 10.33 0.07 -7.60
C SER A 46 11.83 0.20 -7.36
N GLU A 47 12.50 -0.85 -6.85
CA GLU A 47 13.94 -0.90 -6.57
C GLU A 47 14.79 -0.59 -7.80
N LYS A 48 14.38 -1.06 -8.99
CA LYS A 48 15.12 -0.80 -10.24
C LYS A 48 15.24 0.69 -10.57
N ASP A 49 14.27 1.49 -10.15
CA ASP A 49 14.19 2.92 -10.49
C ASP A 49 14.41 3.81 -9.25
N ASP A 50 14.81 3.23 -8.10
CA ASP A 50 14.92 3.88 -6.79
C ASP A 50 13.72 4.78 -6.45
N SER A 51 12.52 4.28 -6.75
CA SER A 51 11.29 5.06 -6.69
C SER A 51 10.50 4.77 -5.41
N ARG A 52 9.80 5.79 -4.91
CA ARG A 52 8.95 5.66 -3.72
C ARG A 52 7.59 5.10 -4.09
N LEU A 53 6.98 4.44 -3.11
CA LEU A 53 5.65 3.85 -3.23
C LEU A 53 4.71 4.37 -2.15
N GLN A 54 3.45 4.54 -2.53
CA GLN A 54 2.36 4.88 -1.62
C GLN A 54 1.14 4.03 -1.97
N PRO A 55 0.72 3.07 -1.11
CA PRO A 55 -0.53 2.35 -1.32
C PRO A 55 -1.72 3.30 -1.51
N SER A 56 -2.63 2.97 -2.42
CA SER A 56 -3.77 3.80 -2.78
C SER A 56 -5.00 2.96 -3.13
N GLY A 57 -6.14 3.64 -3.35
CA GLY A 57 -7.40 3.02 -3.71
C GLY A 57 -7.94 2.05 -2.66
N ALA A 58 -8.66 1.02 -3.12
CA ALA A 58 -9.19 -0.04 -2.25
C ALA A 58 -8.12 -0.68 -1.36
N TYR A 59 -6.87 -0.74 -1.83
CA TYR A 59 -5.78 -1.34 -1.05
C TYR A 59 -5.41 -0.50 0.17
N SER A 60 -5.41 0.83 0.06
CA SER A 60 -5.18 1.70 1.23
C SER A 60 -6.26 1.56 2.32
N VAL A 61 -7.52 1.37 1.92
CA VAL A 61 -8.64 1.13 2.84
C VAL A 61 -8.52 -0.24 3.51
N ASN A 62 -8.16 -1.28 2.76
CA ASN A 62 -7.95 -2.62 3.28
C ASN A 62 -6.78 -2.68 4.28
N LEU A 63 -5.64 -2.04 3.96
CA LEU A 63 -4.47 -1.99 4.84
C LEU A 63 -4.75 -1.32 6.20
N LEU A 64 -5.67 -0.34 6.23
CA LEU A 64 -6.09 0.33 7.47
C LEU A 64 -7.21 -0.42 8.22
N GLY A 65 -7.64 -1.59 7.74
CA GLY A 65 -8.75 -2.32 8.34
C GLY A 65 -10.12 -1.66 8.15
N LEU A 66 -10.22 -0.67 7.25
CA LEU A 66 -11.48 0.03 6.95
C LEU A 66 -12.36 -0.76 5.97
N SER A 67 -11.83 -1.81 5.35
CA SER A 67 -12.58 -2.77 4.55
C SER A 67 -11.99 -4.16 4.66
N GLN A 68 -12.87 -5.16 4.77
CA GLN A 68 -12.50 -6.58 4.75
C GLN A 68 -12.26 -7.10 3.32
N GLN A 69 -12.64 -6.33 2.30
CA GLN A 69 -12.50 -6.74 0.92
C GLN A 69 -11.03 -6.71 0.49
N VAL A 70 -10.50 -7.87 0.09
CA VAL A 70 -9.18 -7.98 -0.53
C VAL A 70 -9.31 -7.62 -2.01
N PRO A 71 -8.69 -6.52 -2.49
CA PRO A 71 -8.87 -6.10 -3.87
C PRO A 71 -8.08 -6.97 -4.84
N ALA A 72 -8.71 -7.37 -5.95
CA ALA A 72 -8.03 -8.04 -7.06
C ALA A 72 -7.03 -7.10 -7.77
N LYS A 73 -7.29 -5.79 -7.74
CA LYS A 73 -6.41 -4.76 -8.27
C LYS A 73 -5.77 -3.95 -7.15
N ILE A 74 -4.46 -4.09 -7.01
CA ILE A 74 -3.65 -3.40 -6.02
C ILE A 74 -2.96 -2.22 -6.70
N VAL A 75 -3.13 -1.03 -6.16
CA VAL A 75 -2.62 0.21 -6.74
C VAL A 75 -1.66 0.89 -5.78
N TYR A 76 -0.48 1.21 -6.28
CA TYR A 76 0.50 2.06 -5.64
C TYR A 76 0.67 3.34 -6.46
N LEU A 77 0.75 4.49 -5.79
CA LEU A 77 1.28 5.69 -6.40
C LEU A 77 2.81 5.67 -6.33
N THR A 78 3.46 6.17 -7.37
CA THR A 78 4.92 6.28 -7.44
C THR A 78 5.36 7.61 -8.08
N ASP A 79 6.58 8.04 -7.77
CA ASP A 79 7.30 9.09 -8.50
C ASP A 79 8.17 8.53 -9.64
N GLY A 80 8.31 7.21 -9.74
CA GLY A 80 9.01 6.49 -10.81
C GLY A 80 8.16 6.23 -12.05
N ALA A 81 8.60 5.25 -12.84
CA ALA A 81 7.89 4.85 -14.06
C ALA A 81 6.58 4.10 -13.73
N GLU A 82 5.57 4.30 -14.58
CA GLU A 82 4.34 3.50 -14.51
C GLU A 82 4.63 2.06 -14.94
N LYS A 83 4.24 1.10 -14.10
CA LYS A 83 4.46 -0.33 -14.31
C LYS A 83 3.23 -1.11 -13.84
N SER A 84 2.99 -2.27 -14.46
CA SER A 84 1.94 -3.19 -14.03
C SER A 84 2.44 -4.61 -14.17
N VAL A 85 2.10 -5.45 -13.20
CA VAL A 85 2.35 -6.89 -13.25
C VAL A 85 1.11 -7.65 -12.82
N GLU A 86 0.91 -8.81 -13.42
CA GLU A 86 -0.13 -9.76 -13.01
C GLU A 86 0.58 -10.93 -12.32
N VAL A 87 0.12 -11.26 -11.12
CA VAL A 87 0.66 -12.34 -10.30
C VAL A 87 -0.51 -13.16 -9.77
N GLY A 88 -0.69 -14.36 -10.30
CA GLY A 88 -1.87 -15.17 -10.02
C GLY A 88 -3.15 -14.45 -10.46
N ASN A 89 -4.09 -14.24 -9.52
CA ASN A 89 -5.33 -13.49 -9.77
C ASN A 89 -5.25 -12.00 -9.39
N GLN A 90 -4.08 -11.52 -8.96
CA GLN A 90 -3.90 -10.14 -8.52
C GLN A 90 -3.14 -9.34 -9.57
N ARG A 91 -3.60 -8.11 -9.79
CA ARG A 91 -2.90 -7.12 -10.62
C ARG A 91 -2.30 -6.04 -9.73
N ILE A 92 -0.98 -5.87 -9.81
CA ILE A 92 -0.25 -4.84 -9.08
C ILE A 92 0.13 -3.74 -10.06
N GLN A 93 -0.37 -2.53 -9.82
CA GLN A 93 -0.16 -1.36 -10.67
C GLN A 93 0.56 -0.25 -9.90
N LEU A 94 1.71 0.18 -10.41
CA LEU A 94 2.42 1.38 -9.99
C LEU A 94 1.98 2.51 -10.92
N ARG A 95 1.25 3.49 -10.40
CA ARG A 95 0.75 4.64 -11.14
C ARG A 95 1.59 5.86 -10.83
N ARG A 96 2.15 6.49 -11.86
CA ARG A 96 2.90 7.72 -11.68
C ARG A 96 1.98 8.84 -11.18
N THR A 97 2.45 9.63 -10.22
CA THR A 97 1.70 10.78 -9.70
C THR A 97 2.60 12.00 -9.50
N THR A 98 2.00 13.10 -9.03
CA THR A 98 2.71 14.37 -8.79
C THR A 98 3.48 14.33 -7.47
N PRO A 99 4.56 15.13 -7.32
CA PRO A 99 5.29 15.24 -6.06
C PRO A 99 4.39 15.61 -4.87
N LYS A 100 3.35 16.40 -5.11
CA LYS A 100 2.34 16.76 -4.09
C LYS A 100 1.64 15.53 -3.50
N ASN A 101 1.30 14.55 -4.33
CA ASN A 101 0.65 13.32 -3.87
C ASN A 101 1.63 12.33 -3.22
N MET A 102 2.93 12.46 -3.52
CA MET A 102 4.02 11.67 -2.92
C MET A 102 4.62 12.30 -1.66
N ALA A 103 4.20 13.50 -1.27
CA ALA A 103 4.76 14.23 -0.13
C ALA A 103 4.72 13.44 1.19
N THR A 104 3.70 12.59 1.34
CA THR A 104 3.47 11.73 2.50
C THR A 104 3.80 10.25 2.25
N ALA A 105 4.48 9.93 1.14
CA ALA A 105 4.86 8.56 0.82
C ALA A 105 5.72 7.94 1.93
N GLY A 106 5.45 6.67 2.26
CA GLY A 106 6.12 5.96 3.35
C GLY A 106 5.72 6.41 4.77
N ARG A 107 4.71 7.29 4.90
CA ARG A 107 4.19 7.73 6.20
C ARG A 107 2.77 7.19 6.41
N PRO A 108 2.36 6.91 7.67
CA PRO A 108 0.97 6.57 7.99
C PRO A 108 -0.03 7.61 7.49
N SER A 109 0.34 8.90 7.55
CA SER A 109 -0.47 10.00 7.00
C SER A 109 -0.84 9.78 5.54
N GLY A 110 0.11 9.31 4.73
CA GLY A 110 -0.13 9.06 3.31
C GLY A 110 -1.14 7.95 3.08
N LEU A 111 -1.09 6.90 3.88
CA LEU A 111 -2.05 5.80 3.80
C LEU A 111 -3.47 6.26 4.14
N VAL A 112 -3.65 7.03 5.23
CA VAL A 112 -4.94 7.59 5.64
C VAL A 112 -5.50 8.54 4.58
N ILE A 113 -4.66 9.44 4.06
CA ILE A 113 -5.07 10.39 3.01
C ILE A 113 -5.55 9.62 1.76
N GLN A 114 -4.83 8.58 1.33
CA GLN A 114 -5.24 7.81 0.15
C GLN A 114 -6.52 7.00 0.40
N ALA A 115 -6.70 6.45 1.60
CA ALA A 115 -7.93 5.77 1.97
C ALA A 115 -9.13 6.72 1.94
N PHE A 116 -9.00 7.91 2.50
CA PHE A 116 -10.05 8.93 2.44
C PHE A 116 -10.30 9.43 1.00
N ARG A 117 -9.26 9.55 0.16
CA ARG A 117 -9.46 9.86 -1.28
C ARG A 117 -10.30 8.80 -1.98
N TYR A 118 -10.11 7.52 -1.63
CA TYR A 118 -10.85 6.42 -2.21
C TYR A 118 -12.29 6.34 -1.71
N LEU A 119 -12.52 6.51 -0.39
CA LEU A 119 -13.86 6.53 0.20
C LEU A 119 -14.67 7.76 -0.22
N GLY A 120 -14.00 8.88 -0.46
CA GLY A 120 -14.64 10.17 -0.74
C GLY A 120 -15.25 10.81 0.50
N LYS A 121 -15.65 12.08 0.37
CA LYS A 121 -16.16 12.89 1.49
C LYS A 121 -17.39 12.26 2.16
N GLU A 122 -18.27 11.68 1.37
CA GLU A 122 -19.53 11.09 1.82
C GLU A 122 -19.38 9.64 2.29
N GLY A 123 -18.29 8.95 1.92
CA GLY A 123 -18.04 7.56 2.29
C GLY A 123 -17.25 7.38 3.58
N VAL A 124 -16.71 8.45 4.19
CA VAL A 124 -16.05 8.36 5.49
C VAL A 124 -17.12 8.39 6.60
N THR A 125 -17.19 7.31 7.37
CA THR A 125 -18.14 7.15 8.48
C THR A 125 -17.43 7.32 9.83
N ASP A 126 -18.19 7.55 10.90
CA ASP A 126 -17.61 7.62 12.25
C ASP A 126 -17.00 6.27 12.67
N ALA A 127 -17.55 5.14 12.21
CA ALA A 127 -16.95 3.83 12.41
C ALA A 127 -15.54 3.72 11.81
N HIS A 128 -15.30 4.32 10.63
CA HIS A 128 -13.95 4.38 10.07
C HIS A 128 -13.00 5.17 10.97
N LEU A 129 -13.46 6.30 11.54
CA LEU A 129 -12.64 7.11 12.44
C LEU A 129 -12.31 6.36 13.73
N ASP A 130 -13.25 5.60 14.28
CA ASP A 130 -13.03 4.81 15.49
C ASP A 130 -12.04 3.67 15.25
N THR A 131 -12.14 2.97 14.10
CA THR A 131 -11.11 2.00 13.69
C THR A 131 -9.74 2.67 13.58
N LEU A 132 -9.63 3.86 12.98
CA LEU A 132 -8.34 4.57 12.87
C LEU A 132 -7.76 4.98 14.22
N LYS A 133 -8.59 5.33 15.21
CA LYS A 133 -8.12 5.61 16.58
C LYS A 133 -7.53 4.38 17.26
N GLN A 134 -7.99 3.18 16.90
CA GLN A 134 -7.47 1.92 17.43
C GLN A 134 -6.21 1.44 16.71
N VAL A 135 -6.13 1.67 15.40
CA VAL A 135 -5.02 1.17 14.56
C VAL A 135 -3.82 2.11 14.54
N LEU A 136 -4.02 3.42 14.64
CA LEU A 136 -2.94 4.41 14.57
C LEU A 136 -2.40 4.76 15.96
N LEU A 137 -1.07 4.84 16.06
CA LEU A 137 -0.40 5.35 17.25
C LEU A 137 -0.66 6.84 17.44
N ASP A 138 -0.60 7.33 18.68
CA ASP A 138 -0.74 8.76 19.01
C ASP A 138 0.26 9.62 18.22
N SER A 139 1.49 9.14 18.06
CA SER A 139 2.52 9.78 17.25
C SER A 139 2.13 9.92 15.77
N ASP A 140 1.44 8.91 15.23
CA ASP A 140 0.98 8.90 13.84
C ASP A 140 -0.21 9.83 13.65
N ARG A 141 -1.08 9.91 14.66
CA ARG A 141 -2.23 10.83 14.68
C ARG A 141 -1.78 12.29 14.78
N GLU A 142 -0.76 12.58 15.58
CA GLU A 142 -0.09 13.91 15.57
C GLU A 142 0.58 14.22 14.24
N ARG A 143 1.26 13.23 13.64
CA ARG A 143 1.91 13.40 12.35
C ARG A 143 0.89 13.65 11.24
N LEU A 144 -0.25 12.95 11.25
CA LEU A 144 -1.35 13.15 10.33
C LEU A 144 -1.87 14.59 10.38
N TRP A 145 -2.01 15.16 11.58
CA TRP A 145 -2.40 16.55 11.75
C TRP A 145 -1.39 17.55 11.14
N LYS A 146 -0.09 17.29 11.29
CA LYS A 146 0.98 18.11 10.68
C LYS A 146 0.98 17.99 9.16
N ASP A 147 0.79 16.78 8.65
CA ASP A 147 0.77 16.48 7.21
C ASP A 147 -0.54 16.93 6.51
N ARG A 148 -1.51 17.51 7.22
CA ARG A 148 -2.80 17.99 6.65
C ARG A 148 -2.65 18.93 5.46
N VAL A 149 -1.54 19.67 5.40
CA VAL A 149 -1.20 20.57 4.28
C VAL A 149 -1.06 19.84 2.93
N HIS A 150 -0.82 18.54 2.96
CA HIS A 150 -0.73 17.69 1.77
C HIS A 150 -2.08 17.05 1.38
N ALA A 151 -3.11 17.23 2.22
CA ALA A 151 -4.45 16.69 2.01
C ALA A 151 -5.44 17.77 1.51
N PRO A 152 -6.50 17.38 0.79
CA PRO A 152 -7.63 18.25 0.49
C PRO A 152 -8.27 18.83 1.75
N ALA A 153 -8.72 20.08 1.69
CA ALA A 153 -9.30 20.81 2.84
C ALA A 153 -10.48 20.08 3.50
N TRP A 154 -11.28 19.33 2.73
CA TRP A 154 -12.42 18.59 3.28
C TRP A 154 -12.01 17.51 4.29
N MET A 155 -10.76 17.06 4.28
CA MET A 155 -10.25 16.05 5.23
C MET A 155 -9.80 16.66 6.55
N HIS A 156 -9.55 17.97 6.61
CA HIS A 156 -8.99 18.60 7.81
C HIS A 156 -9.86 18.41 9.06
N PRO A 157 -11.21 18.53 9.00
CA PRO A 157 -12.06 18.22 10.14
C PRO A 157 -11.98 16.74 10.59
N LEU A 158 -11.74 15.82 9.65
CA LEU A 158 -11.57 14.39 9.97
C LEU A 158 -10.26 14.14 10.71
N PHE A 159 -9.19 14.83 10.32
CA PHE A 159 -7.90 14.72 11.01
C PHE A 159 -7.95 15.34 12.41
N GLU A 160 -8.68 16.44 12.60
CA GLU A 160 -8.91 17.01 13.93
C GLU A 160 -9.58 16.00 14.86
N LYS A 161 -10.62 15.30 14.39
CA LYS A 161 -11.29 14.22 15.14
C LYS A 161 -10.38 13.05 15.51
N LEU A 162 -9.27 12.86 14.80
CA LEU A 162 -8.32 11.76 15.03
C LEU A 162 -7.18 12.15 15.96
N ARG A 163 -7.01 13.43 16.30
CA ARG A 163 -5.91 13.87 17.17
C ARG A 163 -5.93 13.11 18.50
N PRO A 164 -4.75 12.77 19.05
CA PRO A 164 -4.70 12.17 20.36
C PRO A 164 -5.19 13.16 21.42
N PRO A 165 -5.73 12.66 22.55
CA PRO A 165 -6.07 13.53 23.67
C PRO A 165 -4.81 14.27 24.15
N THR A 166 -4.96 15.53 24.54
CA THR A 166 -3.84 16.28 25.13
C THR A 166 -3.38 15.55 26.39
N PRO A 167 -2.07 15.24 26.53
CA PRO A 167 -1.58 14.68 27.79
C PRO A 167 -1.86 15.69 28.90
N THR A 168 -2.59 15.23 29.92
CA THR A 168 -2.91 16.00 31.13
C THR A 168 -1.68 16.13 32.01
#